data_AF-A0A9D7R0L6-F1
#
_entry.id   AF-A0A9D7R0L6-F1
#
_cell.length_a   1.000
_cell.length_b   1.000
_cell.length_c   1.000
_cell.angle_alpha   90.00
_cell.angle_beta   90.00
_cell.angle_gamma   90.00
#
_symmetry.space_group_name_H-M   'P 1'
#
loop_
_entity.id
_entity.type
_entity.pdbx_description
1 polymer ?
#
loop_
_entity_poly.entity_id
_entity_poly.type
_entity_poly.pdbx_seq_one_letter_code
_entity_poly.pdbx_strand_id
1 'polypeptide(L)'
;MGEFHISISPSGRYVVGPWERDPTRNYGLYDLERDTVYQLAADGYEIVLNTTFDFDDDETALAYWEARIDRGGSRVAVLHLDDSSRTRTYFEGGYSSPVMSGNGKRIAVSGSTGGGGSYFPG
;
A
#
# COMPACT_ATOMS: atom_id res chain seq x y z
N MET A 1 -14.90 -9.56 -15.12
CA MET A 1 -13.63 -8.80 -15.07
C MET A 1 -13.49 -8.31 -13.64
N GLY A 2 -12.35 -8.51 -12.99
CA GLY A 2 -12.13 -8.02 -11.62
C GLY A 2 -12.03 -6.49 -11.62
N GLU A 3 -12.56 -5.85 -10.58
CA GLU A 3 -12.34 -4.43 -10.34
C GLU A 3 -10.90 -4.24 -9.83
N PHE A 4 -10.18 -3.28 -10.40
CA PHE A 4 -8.83 -2.90 -9.96
C PHE A 4 -8.87 -1.46 -9.45
N HIS A 5 -8.11 -1.20 -8.40
CA HIS A 5 -8.01 0.10 -7.74
C HIS A 5 -6.75 0.80 -8.23
N ILE A 6 -6.90 1.93 -8.91
CA ILE A 6 -5.75 2.70 -9.40
C ILE A 6 -5.56 3.91 -8.49
N SER A 7 -4.32 4.28 -8.22
CA SER A 7 -3.97 5.52 -7.52
C SER A 7 -2.82 6.22 -8.22
N ILE A 8 -2.77 7.54 -8.08
CA ILE A 8 -1.72 8.38 -8.64
C ILE A 8 -1.20 9.30 -7.52
N SER A 9 0.11 9.48 -7.47
CA SER A 9 0.73 10.35 -6.47
C SER A 9 0.43 11.84 -6.75
N PRO A 10 0.50 12.73 -5.75
CA PRO A 10 0.22 14.17 -5.88
C PRO A 10 0.81 14.89 -7.11
N SER A 11 2.06 14.59 -7.48
CA SER A 11 2.78 15.15 -8.62
C SER A 11 2.47 14.47 -9.95
N GLY A 12 1.82 13.30 -9.91
CA GLY A 12 1.60 12.44 -11.06
C GLY A 12 2.78 11.53 -11.41
N ARG A 13 3.89 11.57 -10.66
CA ARG A 13 5.08 10.75 -10.93
C ARG A 13 4.83 9.26 -10.78
N TYR A 14 4.13 8.87 -9.72
CA TYR A 14 3.91 7.47 -9.41
C TYR A 14 2.47 7.06 -9.70
N VAL A 15 2.31 5.90 -10.31
CA VAL A 15 1.00 5.29 -10.53
C VAL A 15 0.99 3.91 -9.88
N VAL A 16 -0.06 3.60 -9.14
CA VAL A 16 -0.35 2.25 -8.65
C VAL A 16 -1.41 1.62 -9.53
N GLY A 17 -1.14 0.42 -10.04
CA GLY A 17 -2.08 -0.30 -10.88
C GLY A 17 -1.76 -1.79 -10.99
N PRO A 18 -2.53 -2.55 -11.79
CA PRO A 18 -2.28 -3.97 -12.00
C PRO A 18 -0.86 -4.24 -12.49
N TRP A 19 -0.21 -5.28 -11.96
CA TRP A 19 1.12 -5.72 -12.35
C TRP A 19 1.02 -6.68 -13.54
N GLU A 20 1.46 -6.24 -14.72
CA GLU A 20 1.24 -6.97 -15.97
C GLU A 20 1.94 -8.34 -16.04
N ARG A 21 3.02 -8.55 -15.27
CA ARG A 21 3.77 -9.83 -15.34
C ARG A 21 3.10 -10.98 -14.58
N ASP A 22 2.17 -10.67 -13.70
CA ASP A 22 1.36 -11.68 -12.99
C ASP A 22 -0.06 -11.12 -12.77
N PRO A 23 -0.97 -11.41 -13.71
CA PRO A 23 -2.31 -10.85 -13.71
C PRO A 23 -3.21 -11.44 -12.62
N THR A 24 -2.72 -12.43 -11.85
CA THR A 24 -3.61 -13.14 -10.93
C THR A 24 -3.89 -12.37 -9.65
N ARG A 25 -3.04 -11.40 -9.23
CA ARG A 25 -3.29 -10.56 -8.03
C ARG A 25 -2.24 -9.51 -7.62
N ASN A 26 -1.26 -9.20 -8.45
CA ASN A 26 -0.21 -8.26 -8.04
C ASN A 26 -0.48 -6.83 -8.53
N TYR A 27 -0.19 -5.84 -7.69
CA TYR A 27 -0.12 -4.42 -8.07
C TYR A 27 1.32 -3.98 -8.22
N GLY A 28 1.56 -3.08 -9.16
CA GLY A 28 2.80 -2.39 -9.38
C GLY A 28 2.73 -0.93 -8.99
N LEU A 29 3.84 -0.42 -8.49
CA LEU A 29 4.15 1.00 -8.44
C LEU A 29 5.03 1.35 -9.64
N TYR A 30 4.44 2.07 -10.59
CA TYR A 30 5.08 2.59 -11.78
C TYR A 30 5.69 3.95 -11.46
N ASP A 31 7.01 4.08 -11.57
CA ASP A 31 7.75 5.36 -11.51
C ASP A 31 7.90 5.87 -12.94
N LEU A 32 7.03 6.81 -13.33
CA LEU A 32 6.93 7.30 -14.70
C LEU A 32 8.14 8.13 -15.12
N GLU A 33 8.82 8.76 -14.17
CA GLU A 33 10.03 9.54 -14.45
C GLU A 33 11.22 8.63 -14.77
N ARG A 34 11.32 7.47 -14.11
CA ARG A 34 12.40 6.51 -14.31
C ARG A 34 12.08 5.39 -15.30
N ASP A 35 10.84 5.32 -15.76
CA ASP A 35 10.31 4.22 -16.58
C ASP A 35 10.58 2.84 -15.94
N THR A 36 10.26 2.72 -14.65
CA THR A 36 10.49 1.50 -13.87
C THR A 36 9.24 1.09 -13.12
N VAL A 37 9.11 -0.21 -12.84
CA VAL A 37 7.96 -0.76 -12.13
C VAL A 37 8.42 -1.63 -10.97
N TYR A 38 7.78 -1.45 -9.82
CA TYR A 38 8.12 -2.13 -8.57
C TYR A 38 6.92 -2.90 -8.02
N GLN A 39 7.10 -4.19 -7.75
CA GLN A 39 6.02 -5.02 -7.24
C GLN A 39 5.71 -4.58 -5.81
N LEU A 40 4.44 -4.26 -5.54
CA LEU A 40 4.03 -3.75 -4.23
C LEU A 40 3.92 -4.85 -3.19
N ALA A 41 3.17 -5.91 -3.48
CA ALA A 41 2.98 -6.99 -2.52
C ALA A 41 4.31 -7.69 -2.21
N ALA A 42 4.54 -7.97 -0.92
CA ALA A 42 5.68 -8.80 -0.51
C ALA A 42 5.50 -10.26 -0.95
N ASP A 43 6.59 -11.02 -1.01
CA ASP A 43 6.55 -12.45 -1.34
C ASP A 43 5.59 -13.22 -0.41
N GLY A 44 4.64 -13.98 -1.00
CA GLY A 44 3.61 -14.71 -0.27
C GLY A 44 2.41 -13.87 0.19
N TYR A 45 2.36 -12.59 -0.20
CA TYR A 45 1.24 -11.69 0.04
C TYR A 45 0.58 -11.25 -1.27
N GLU A 46 -0.67 -10.82 -1.16
CA GLU A 46 -1.44 -10.18 -2.22
C GLU A 46 -2.00 -8.86 -1.71
N ILE A 47 -2.11 -7.87 -2.60
CA ILE A 47 -2.81 -6.64 -2.25
C ILE A 47 -4.30 -6.95 -2.20
N VAL A 48 -4.97 -6.52 -1.14
CA VAL A 48 -6.40 -6.76 -0.98
C VAL A 48 -7.18 -5.84 -1.92
N LEU A 49 -8.12 -6.40 -2.69
CA LEU A 49 -8.82 -5.65 -3.75
C LEU A 49 -9.51 -4.38 -3.25
N ASN A 50 -10.02 -4.37 -2.02
CA ASN A 50 -10.65 -3.19 -1.41
C ASN A 50 -9.69 -2.33 -0.58
N THR A 51 -8.37 -2.40 -0.84
CA THR A 51 -7.41 -1.50 -0.21
C THR A 51 -7.61 -0.05 -0.66
N THR A 52 -7.20 0.87 0.21
CA THR A 52 -6.84 2.24 -0.17
C THR A 52 -5.35 2.26 -0.50
N PHE A 53 -4.97 2.96 -1.56
CA PHE A 53 -3.58 3.34 -1.83
C PHE A 53 -3.46 4.83 -1.54
N ASP A 54 -2.69 5.18 -0.52
CA ASP A 54 -2.59 6.57 -0.06
C ASP A 54 -1.13 7.01 -0.04
N PHE A 55 -0.85 8.10 -0.75
CA PHE A 55 0.45 8.76 -0.76
C PHE A 55 0.42 9.91 0.26
N ASP A 56 1.56 10.24 0.84
CA ASP A 56 1.70 11.48 1.58
C ASP A 56 1.84 12.65 0.58
N ASP A 57 1.68 13.88 1.07
CA ASP A 57 1.66 15.07 0.21
C ASP A 57 3.02 15.31 -0.47
N ASP A 58 4.11 14.90 0.19
CA ASP A 58 5.49 15.05 -0.29
C ASP A 58 5.97 13.85 -1.13
N GLU A 59 5.11 12.84 -1.34
CA GLU A 59 5.42 11.61 -2.10
C GLU A 59 6.63 10.82 -1.59
N THR A 60 6.88 10.87 -0.29
CA THR A 60 7.95 10.13 0.36
C THR A 60 7.50 8.74 0.80
N ALA A 61 6.19 8.48 0.86
CA ALA A 61 5.65 7.19 1.27
C ALA A 61 4.36 6.81 0.52
N LEU A 62 4.06 5.51 0.51
CA LEU A 62 2.82 4.93 0.03
C LEU A 62 2.31 3.89 1.03
N ALA A 63 1.09 4.07 1.53
CA ALA A 63 0.43 3.12 2.42
C ALA A 63 -0.61 2.27 1.67
N TYR A 64 -0.67 0.99 1.99
CA TYR A 64 -1.63 0.04 1.43
C TYR A 64 -1.84 -1.18 2.33
N TRP A 65 -2.87 -1.97 2.03
CA TRP A 65 -3.25 -3.17 2.76
C TRP A 65 -2.96 -4.42 1.94
N GLU A 66 -2.23 -5.36 2.53
CA GLU A 66 -1.95 -6.68 1.94
C GLU A 66 -2.34 -7.83 2.88
N ALA A 67 -2.67 -8.98 2.29
CA ALA A 67 -3.03 -10.20 2.97
C ALA A 67 -2.14 -11.36 2.52
N ARG A 68 -1.89 -12.32 3.40
CA ARG A 68 -1.18 -13.55 3.04
C ARG A 68 -2.05 -14.41 2.13
N ILE A 69 -1.46 -14.94 1.06
CA ILE A 69 -2.15 -15.79 0.09
C ILE A 69 -2.62 -17.10 0.74
N ASP A 70 -1.76 -17.71 1.57
CA ASP A 70 -1.98 -19.11 2.01
C ASP A 70 -2.60 -19.25 3.41
N ARG A 71 -2.71 -18.18 4.21
CA ARG A 71 -3.21 -18.23 5.60
C ARG A 71 -3.77 -16.87 5.99
N GLY A 72 -4.96 -16.81 6.59
CA GLY A 72 -5.77 -15.60 6.84
C GLY A 72 -5.21 -14.53 7.79
N GLY A 73 -4.02 -14.01 7.51
CA GLY A 73 -3.43 -12.85 8.16
C GLY A 73 -3.28 -11.69 7.18
N SER A 74 -3.38 -10.46 7.70
CA SER A 74 -3.23 -9.25 6.92
C SER A 74 -2.42 -8.20 7.65
N ARG A 75 -1.98 -7.18 6.92
CA ARG A 75 -1.21 -6.07 7.48
C ARG A 75 -1.31 -4.83 6.61
N VAL A 76 -1.14 -3.68 7.24
CA VAL A 76 -0.87 -2.44 6.51
C VAL A 76 0.63 -2.36 6.26
N ALA A 77 1.01 -2.08 5.02
CA ALA A 77 2.38 -1.82 4.60
C ALA A 77 2.53 -0.34 4.26
N VAL A 78 3.65 0.24 4.65
CA VAL A 78 4.10 1.57 4.23
C VAL A 78 5.40 1.37 3.48
N LEU A 79 5.39 1.70 2.19
CA LEU A 79 6.55 1.70 1.32
C LEU A 79 7.18 3.10 1.34
N HIS A 80 8.45 3.18 1.72
CA HIS A 80 9.22 4.43 1.69
C HIS A 80 9.81 4.64 0.29
N LEU A 81 9.48 5.77 -0.33
CA LEU A 81 9.78 6.10 -1.73
C LEU A 81 11.02 6.99 -1.88
N ASP A 82 11.40 7.70 -0.83
CA ASP A 82 12.60 8.53 -0.74
C ASP A 82 13.89 7.69 -0.58
N ASP A 83 13.75 6.49 -0.03
CA ASP A 83 14.82 5.51 0.09
C ASP A 83 15.03 4.74 -1.23
N SER A 84 16.25 4.83 -1.76
CA SER A 84 16.69 4.08 -2.96
C SER A 84 16.46 2.55 -2.86
N SER A 85 16.44 2.00 -1.64
CA SER A 85 16.21 0.59 -1.38
C SER A 85 14.73 0.22 -1.21
N ARG A 86 13.83 1.22 -1.23
CA ARG A 86 12.37 1.07 -1.11
C ARG A 86 11.97 0.19 0.07
N THR A 87 12.47 0.56 1.24
CA THR A 87 12.19 -0.15 2.49
C THR A 87 10.70 -0.13 2.82
N ARG A 88 10.25 -1.11 3.61
CA ARG A 88 8.87 -1.24 4.03
C ARG A 88 8.75 -1.31 5.55
N THR A 89 7.76 -0.61 6.08
CA THR A 89 7.29 -0.76 7.46
C THR A 89 5.96 -1.48 7.46
N TYR A 90 5.77 -2.44 8.38
CA TYR A 90 4.56 -3.25 8.47
C TYR A 90 3.87 -3.08 9.81
N PHE A 91 2.55 -2.95 9.75
CA PHE A 91 1.65 -2.95 10.89
C PHE A 91 0.81 -4.22 10.84
N GLU A 92 1.30 -5.26 11.54
CA GLU A 92 0.65 -6.57 11.60
C GLU A 92 -0.64 -6.49 12.43
N GLY A 93 -1.74 -7.04 11.91
CA GLY A 93 -3.02 -7.06 12.61
C GLY A 93 -4.21 -7.08 11.65
N GLY A 94 -5.42 -7.19 12.22
CA GLY A 94 -6.67 -7.04 11.48
C GLY A 94 -6.92 -5.58 11.11
N TYR A 95 -6.03 -4.98 10.31
CA TYR A 95 -6.11 -3.60 9.86
C TYR A 95 -6.48 -3.55 8.38
N SER A 96 -7.14 -2.46 7.98
CA SER A 96 -7.61 -2.20 6.62
C SER A 96 -7.68 -0.70 6.36
N SER A 97 -7.81 -0.33 5.09
CA SER A 97 -8.06 1.06 4.63
C SER A 97 -7.13 2.10 5.27
N PRO A 98 -5.80 1.98 5.07
CA PRO A 98 -4.86 2.94 5.62
C PRO A 98 -5.01 4.33 4.97
N VAL A 99 -4.78 5.37 5.75
CA VAL A 99 -4.67 6.77 5.31
C VAL A 99 -3.50 7.42 6.04
N MET A 100 -2.59 8.03 5.30
CA MET A 100 -1.47 8.77 5.82
C MET A 100 -1.86 10.21 6.15
N SER A 101 -1.22 10.78 7.16
CA SER A 101 -1.22 12.24 7.33
C SER A 101 -0.42 12.87 6.20
N GLY A 102 -0.77 14.09 5.79
CA GLY A 102 -0.10 14.79 4.68
C GLY A 102 1.44 14.84 4.77
N ASN A 103 2.02 14.88 5.97
CA ASN A 103 3.48 14.86 6.17
C ASN A 103 4.11 13.46 6.29
N GLY A 104 3.37 12.39 6.02
CA GLY A 104 3.83 10.99 6.06
C GLY A 104 4.16 10.42 7.44
N LYS A 105 4.11 11.21 8.52
CA LYS A 105 4.60 10.78 9.85
C LYS A 105 3.59 9.96 10.67
N ARG A 106 2.32 9.98 10.28
CA ARG A 106 1.25 9.26 10.97
C ARG A 106 0.38 8.52 9.97
N ILE A 107 -0.20 7.43 10.44
CA ILE A 107 -1.13 6.61 9.67
C ILE A 107 -2.36 6.33 10.51
N ALA A 108 -3.53 6.52 9.92
CA ALA A 108 -4.80 6.04 10.44
C ALA A 108 -5.18 4.75 9.73
N VAL A 109 -5.70 3.79 10.48
CA VAL A 109 -6.12 2.48 9.96
C VAL A 109 -7.48 2.11 10.54
N SER A 110 -8.26 1.33 9.79
CA SER A 110 -9.50 0.73 10.27
C SER A 110 -9.25 -0.67 10.81
N GLY A 111 -9.62 -0.93 12.06
CA GLY A 111 -9.57 -2.28 12.66
C GLY A 111 -10.78 -3.14 12.26
N SER A 112 -10.54 -4.39 11.88
CA SER A 112 -11.58 -5.37 11.49
C SER A 112 -12.17 -6.16 12.66
N THR A 113 -11.68 -5.97 13.89
CA THR A 113 -12.18 -6.66 15.10
C THR A 113 -13.26 -5.87 15.81
N GLY A 114 -14.53 -5.95 15.38
CA GLY A 114 -15.74 -5.72 16.23
C GLY A 114 -15.82 -4.47 17.13
N GLY A 115 -14.95 -3.48 16.95
CA GLY A 115 -14.72 -2.37 17.86
C GLY A 115 -13.61 -1.51 17.29
N GLY A 116 -14.01 -0.37 16.70
CA GLY A 116 -13.10 0.54 16.01
C GLY A 116 -12.00 1.04 16.94
N GLY A 117 -10.77 0.58 16.68
CA GLY A 117 -9.57 1.13 17.28
C GLY A 117 -8.71 1.74 16.19
N SER A 118 -8.69 3.07 16.12
CA SER A 118 -7.63 3.81 15.42
C SER A 118 -6.36 3.75 16.26
N TYR A 119 -5.24 3.31 15.67
CA TYR A 119 -3.94 3.33 16.32
C TYR A 119 -3.13 4.53 15.82
N PHE A 120 -2.58 5.32 16.74
CA PHE A 120 -1.70 6.46 16.45
C PHE A 120 -0.39 6.31 17.23
N PRO A 121 0.68 5.73 16.64
CA PRO A 121 2.00 5.85 17.23
C PRO A 121 2.52 7.28 16.98
N GLY A 122 2.95 7.94 18.06
CA GLY A 122 3.58 9.26 18.05
C GLY A 122 5.10 9.17 17.97
#